data_AF-A0A7S1UDC7-F1
#
_entry.id   AF-A0A7S1UDC7-F1
#
_cell.length_a   1.000
_cell.length_b   1.000
_cell.length_c   1.000
_cell.angle_alpha   90.00
_cell.angle_beta   90.00
_cell.angle_gamma   90.00
#
_symmetry.space_group_name_H-M   'P 1'
#
loop_
_entity.id
_entity.type
_entity.pdbx_description
1 polymer ?
#
loop_
_entity_poly.entity_id
_entity_poly.type
_entity_poly.pdbx_seq_one_letter_code
_entity_poly.pdbx_strand_id
1 'polypeptide(L)'
;MVWPFSKIAEEMRETQLRAVMIQREIQMAVNVAKARDTLQWFGGLYSAFAGAVTLRALTGGRLPGIVGVPLVMGGFGLANLADMVYGTKLVRVRKEAERILDDPYQRARLFVPPKQAPFYEFYGPELPLDEELNSGIGPVGFYWPGFLGLASPPFGPFSKEE
;
A
#
# COMPACT_ATOMS: atom_id res chain seq x y z
N MET A 1 -35.80 -16.75 -28.13
CA MET A 1 -36.41 -17.40 -26.95
C MET A 1 -35.28 -17.67 -25.96
N VAL A 2 -35.14 -16.85 -24.92
CA VAL A 2 -34.07 -16.97 -23.90
C VAL A 2 -34.51 -18.06 -22.91
N TRP A 3 -33.81 -19.19 -22.88
CA TRP A 3 -34.15 -20.33 -22.03
C TRP A 3 -33.99 -19.97 -20.53
N PRO A 4 -34.86 -20.44 -19.63
CA PRO A 4 -34.86 -20.07 -18.21
C PRO A 4 -33.53 -20.36 -17.49
N PHE A 5 -32.78 -21.38 -17.94
CA PHE A 5 -31.46 -21.72 -17.39
C PHE A 5 -30.37 -20.67 -17.67
N SER A 6 -30.50 -19.88 -18.73
CA SER A 6 -29.52 -18.83 -19.07
C SER A 6 -29.55 -17.68 -18.06
N LYS A 7 -30.75 -17.30 -17.59
CA LYS A 7 -30.92 -16.27 -16.56
C LYS A 7 -30.32 -16.68 -15.22
N ILE A 8 -30.55 -17.94 -14.82
CA ILE A 8 -29.99 -18.48 -13.57
C ILE A 8 -28.45 -18.54 -13.63
N ALA A 9 -27.90 -18.95 -14.78
CA ALA A 9 -26.45 -18.99 -14.97
C ALA A 9 -25.81 -17.58 -14.95
N GLU A 10 -26.54 -16.57 -15.43
CA GLU A 10 -26.13 -15.17 -15.40
C GLU A 10 -26.13 -14.60 -13.99
N GLU A 11 -27.21 -14.81 -13.24
CA GLU A 11 -27.33 -14.41 -11.83
C GLU A 11 -26.26 -15.06 -10.94
N MET A 12 -25.98 -16.35 -11.16
CA MET A 12 -24.87 -17.05 -10.48
C MET A 12 -23.51 -16.44 -10.83
N ARG A 13 -23.29 -16.06 -12.09
CA ARG A 13 -22.03 -15.44 -12.52
C ARG A 13 -21.85 -14.07 -11.88
N GLU A 14 -22.88 -13.23 -11.87
CA GLU A 14 -22.84 -11.92 -11.23
C GLU A 14 -22.55 -12.03 -9.73
N THR A 15 -23.19 -12.98 -9.05
CA THR A 15 -22.95 -13.23 -7.63
C THR A 15 -21.51 -13.64 -7.36
N GLN A 16 -20.96 -14.54 -8.19
CA GLN A 16 -19.56 -14.96 -8.09
C GLN A 16 -18.60 -13.79 -8.34
N LEU A 17 -18.86 -12.97 -9.36
CA LEU A 17 -18.05 -11.79 -9.66
C LEU A 17 -18.05 -10.78 -8.50
N ARG A 18 -19.22 -10.51 -7.91
CA ARG A 18 -19.35 -9.64 -6.73
C ARG A 18 -18.55 -10.17 -5.55
N ALA A 19 -18.61 -11.47 -5.28
CA ALA A 19 -17.84 -12.10 -4.20
C ALA A 19 -16.32 -11.94 -4.41
N VAL A 20 -15.83 -12.15 -5.63
CA VAL A 20 -14.41 -11.99 -5.98
C VAL A 20 -13.97 -10.52 -5.84
N MET A 21 -14.81 -9.57 -6.24
CA MET A 21 -14.52 -8.15 -6.10
C MET A 21 -14.37 -7.75 -4.62
N ILE A 22 -15.31 -8.15 -3.77
CA ILE A 22 -15.25 -7.87 -2.33
C ILE A 22 -14.00 -8.48 -1.70
N GLN A 23 -13.66 -9.73 -2.05
CA GLN A 23 -12.44 -10.36 -1.55
C GLN A 23 -11.17 -9.60 -1.96
N ARG A 24 -11.12 -9.11 -3.20
CA ARG A 24 -10.03 -8.28 -3.68
C ARG A 24 -9.96 -6.96 -2.92
N GLU A 25 -11.10 -6.31 -2.69
CA GLU A 25 -11.15 -5.08 -1.91
C GLU A 25 -10.58 -5.28 -0.50
N ILE A 26 -11.03 -6.33 0.17
CA ILE A 26 -10.52 -6.70 1.50
C ILE A 26 -9.01 -6.98 1.44
N GLN A 27 -8.53 -7.70 0.43
CA GLN A 27 -7.12 -8.04 0.31
C GLN A 27 -6.23 -6.80 0.11
N MET A 28 -6.64 -5.84 -0.73
CA MET A 28 -5.84 -4.62 -0.91
C MET A 28 -5.92 -3.71 0.33
N ALA A 29 -7.08 -3.61 1.00
CA ALA A 29 -7.17 -2.91 2.30
C ALA A 29 -6.19 -3.48 3.33
N VAL A 30 -6.17 -4.80 3.48
CA VAL A 30 -5.26 -5.49 4.40
C VAL A 30 -3.79 -5.27 4.01
N ASN A 31 -3.46 -5.31 2.72
CA ASN A 31 -2.09 -5.08 2.27
C ASN A 31 -1.61 -3.66 2.60
N VAL A 32 -2.47 -2.65 2.41
CA VAL A 32 -2.15 -1.26 2.74
C VAL A 32 -2.08 -1.04 4.25
N ALA A 33 -3.01 -1.62 5.02
CA ALA A 33 -2.96 -1.59 6.48
C ALA A 33 -1.66 -2.21 7.01
N LYS A 34 -1.22 -3.35 6.47
CA LYS A 34 0.06 -3.97 6.79
C LYS A 34 1.23 -3.06 6.42
N ALA A 35 1.20 -2.41 5.26
CA ALA A 35 2.25 -1.48 4.84
C ALA A 35 2.36 -0.26 5.78
N ARG A 36 1.22 0.33 6.20
CA ARG A 36 1.18 1.45 7.15
C ARG A 36 1.77 1.08 8.51
N ASP A 37 1.35 -0.06 9.08
CA ASP A 37 1.86 -0.53 10.38
C ASP A 37 3.35 -0.91 10.28
N THR A 38 3.77 -1.52 9.17
CA THR A 38 5.18 -1.84 8.89
C THR A 38 6.02 -0.57 8.80
N LEU A 39 5.55 0.46 8.09
CA LEU A 39 6.25 1.74 7.99
C LEU A 39 6.41 2.40 9.35
N GLN A 40 5.39 2.36 10.20
CA GLN A 40 5.45 2.94 11.54
C GLN A 40 6.45 2.19 12.42
N TRP A 41 6.41 0.86 12.41
CA TRP A 41 7.34 0.03 13.17
C TRP A 41 8.79 0.18 12.66
N PHE A 42 9.03 -0.03 11.36
CA PHE A 42 10.37 0.04 10.77
C PHE A 42 10.93 1.46 10.78
N GLY A 43 10.10 2.47 10.52
CA GLY A 43 10.51 3.88 10.59
C GLY A 43 10.93 4.27 12.00
N GLY A 44 10.17 3.84 13.01
CA GLY A 44 10.53 4.03 14.43
C GLY A 44 11.88 3.40 14.78
N LEU A 45 12.10 2.14 14.39
CA LEU A 45 13.39 1.48 14.60
C LEU A 45 14.51 2.17 13.84
N TYR A 46 14.32 2.43 12.55
CA TYR A 46 15.34 3.00 11.69
C TYR A 46 15.78 4.37 12.20
N SER A 47 14.83 5.22 12.58
CA SER A 47 15.12 6.54 13.17
C SER A 47 15.82 6.43 14.51
N ALA A 48 15.38 5.54 15.40
CA ALA A 48 16.05 5.30 16.69
C ALA A 48 17.48 4.78 16.50
N PHE A 49 17.68 3.82 15.59
CA PHE A 49 18.97 3.24 15.30
C PHE A 49 19.91 4.23 14.62
N ALA A 50 19.43 4.93 13.58
CA ALA A 50 20.18 5.98 12.90
C ALA A 50 20.56 7.09 13.89
N GLY A 51 19.63 7.55 14.72
CA GLY A 51 19.89 8.55 15.76
C GLY A 51 20.94 8.08 16.77
N ALA A 52 20.85 6.84 17.25
CA ALA A 52 21.84 6.26 18.16
C ALA A 52 23.23 6.15 17.52
N VAL A 53 23.31 5.73 16.25
CA VAL A 53 24.55 5.67 15.47
C VAL A 53 25.16 7.06 15.29
N THR A 54 24.35 8.05 14.91
CA THR A 54 24.78 9.43 14.73
C THR A 54 25.30 10.03 16.04
N LEU A 55 24.56 9.89 17.15
CA LEU A 55 25.01 10.35 18.47
C LEU A 55 26.32 9.67 18.89
N ARG A 56 26.43 8.35 18.70
CA ARG A 56 27.65 7.59 19.02
C ARG A 56 28.85 8.09 18.23
N ALA A 57 28.68 8.35 16.93
CA ALA A 57 29.72 8.90 16.08
C ALA A 57 30.17 10.31 16.54
N LEU A 58 29.22 11.17 16.94
CA LEU A 58 29.53 12.51 17.45
C LEU A 58 30.28 12.47 18.79
N THR A 59 29.98 11.50 19.66
CA THR A 59 30.68 11.31 20.94
C THR A 59 32.05 10.62 20.83
N GLY A 60 32.56 10.38 19.61
CA GLY A 60 33.87 9.76 19.38
C GLY A 60 33.94 8.25 19.72
N GLY A 61 32.80 7.59 19.92
CA GLY A 61 32.75 6.17 20.25
C GLY A 61 32.96 5.25 19.03
N ARG A 62 33.64 4.11 19.21
CA ARG A 62 33.68 3.05 18.18
C ARG A 62 32.27 2.51 17.91
N LEU A 63 31.91 2.43 16.63
CA LEU A 63 30.64 1.88 16.16
C LEU A 63 30.68 0.34 16.17
N PRO A 64 29.72 -0.34 16.84
CA PRO A 64 29.62 -1.81 16.83
C PRO A 64 28.97 -2.32 15.53
N GLY A 65 29.43 -1.83 14.37
CA GLY A 65 28.74 -2.01 13.07
C GLY A 65 28.62 -3.46 12.60
N ILE A 66 29.51 -4.35 13.03
CA ILE A 66 29.57 -5.74 12.54
C ILE A 66 28.60 -6.67 13.31
N VAL A 67 28.29 -6.37 14.57
CA VAL A 67 27.46 -7.24 15.44
C VAL A 67 26.13 -6.58 15.79
N GLY A 68 26.10 -5.26 15.93
CA GLY A 68 24.88 -4.52 16.28
C GLY A 68 23.86 -4.48 15.14
N VAL A 69 24.30 -4.33 13.89
CA VAL A 69 23.39 -4.20 12.74
C VAL A 69 22.57 -5.49 12.50
N PRO A 70 23.17 -6.70 12.45
CA PRO A 70 22.40 -7.93 12.27
C PRO A 70 21.53 -8.26 13.48
N LEU A 71 21.99 -7.96 14.70
CA LEU A 71 21.22 -8.23 15.92
C LEU A 71 20.00 -7.32 16.03
N VAL A 72 20.13 -6.04 15.68
CA VAL A 72 19.01 -5.11 15.67
C VAL A 72 18.03 -5.46 14.56
N MET A 73 18.50 -5.67 13.32
CA MET A 73 17.60 -6.01 12.21
C MET A 73 16.95 -7.39 12.39
N GLY A 74 17.71 -8.39 12.83
CA GLY A 74 17.23 -9.75 13.06
C GLY A 74 16.35 -9.88 14.29
N GLY A 75 16.75 -9.28 15.42
CA GLY A 75 15.96 -9.26 16.65
C GLY A 75 14.66 -8.49 16.48
N PHE A 76 14.68 -7.39 15.72
CA PHE A 76 13.49 -6.65 15.35
C PHE A 76 12.58 -7.43 14.41
N GLY A 77 13.13 -8.08 13.38
CA GLY A 77 12.38 -8.95 12.49
C GLY A 77 11.66 -10.07 13.26
N LEU A 78 12.36 -10.71 14.20
CA LEU A 78 11.80 -11.74 15.07
C LEU A 78 10.74 -11.19 16.01
N ALA A 79 10.95 -10.03 16.63
CA ALA A 79 9.95 -9.39 17.48
C ALA A 79 8.69 -9.01 16.69
N ASN A 80 8.85 -8.51 15.46
CA ASN A 80 7.75 -8.19 14.58
C ASN A 80 6.96 -9.43 14.15
N LEU A 81 7.66 -10.55 13.88
CA LEU A 81 7.04 -11.84 13.62
C LEU A 81 6.32 -12.39 14.86
N ALA A 82 6.92 -12.26 16.04
CA ALA A 82 6.30 -12.69 17.30
C ALA A 82 5.01 -11.90 17.60
N ASP A 83 5.00 -10.58 17.42
CA ASP A 83 3.79 -9.75 17.57
C ASP A 83 2.77 -10.04 16.46
N MET A 84 3.20 -10.49 15.28
CA MET A 84 2.30 -10.91 14.21
C MET A 84 1.64 -12.26 14.48
N VAL A 85 2.32 -13.20 15.12
CA VAL A 85 1.78 -14.55 15.39
C VAL A 85 0.99 -14.60 16.69
N TYR A 86 1.46 -13.94 17.74
CA TYR A 86 0.90 -14.06 19.09
C TYR A 86 0.41 -12.74 19.68
N GLY A 87 0.69 -11.62 19.02
CA GLY A 87 0.45 -10.29 19.57
C GLY A 87 -0.77 -9.58 18.99
N THR A 88 -0.78 -8.26 19.18
CA THR A 88 -1.95 -7.42 18.85
C THR A 88 -1.91 -6.87 17.42
N LYS A 89 -0.82 -7.15 16.70
CA LYS A 89 -0.57 -6.62 15.35
C LYS A 89 -1.68 -6.97 14.37
N LEU A 90 -2.16 -8.23 14.37
CA LEU A 90 -3.25 -8.66 13.51
C LEU A 90 -4.55 -7.89 13.77
N VAL A 91 -4.84 -7.61 15.04
CA VAL A 91 -6.02 -6.83 15.44
C VAL A 91 -5.92 -5.39 14.95
N ARG A 92 -4.73 -4.79 15.04
CA ARG A 92 -4.49 -3.43 14.54
C ARG A 92 -4.60 -3.33 13.02
N VAL A 93 -3.99 -4.28 12.31
CA VAL A 93 -4.07 -4.37 10.85
C VAL A 93 -5.53 -4.55 10.41
N ARG A 94 -6.28 -5.41 11.09
CA ARG A 94 -7.71 -5.59 10.84
C ARG A 94 -8.48 -4.27 11.04
N LYS A 95 -8.28 -3.60 12.17
CA LYS A 95 -8.97 -2.34 12.49
C LYS A 95 -8.66 -1.24 11.48
N GLU A 96 -7.41 -1.15 11.02
CA GLU A 96 -7.02 -0.20 9.98
C GLU A 96 -7.59 -0.59 8.61
N ALA A 97 -7.67 -1.88 8.28
CA ALA A 97 -8.33 -2.34 7.06
C ALA A 97 -9.83 -2.02 7.07
N GLU A 98 -10.52 -2.21 8.19
CA GLU A 98 -11.93 -1.81 8.38
C GLU A 98 -12.09 -0.29 8.19
N ARG A 99 -11.22 0.52 8.82
CA ARG A 99 -11.22 1.98 8.64
C ARG A 99 -11.04 2.40 7.17
N ILE A 100 -10.18 1.72 6.43
CA ILE A 100 -9.95 1.99 5.00
C ILE A 100 -11.19 1.67 4.16
N LEU A 101 -11.89 0.58 4.50
CA LEU A 101 -13.10 0.15 3.78
C LEU A 101 -14.31 1.05 4.09
N ASP A 102 -14.38 1.59 5.32
CA ASP A 102 -15.45 2.49 5.77
C ASP A 102 -15.30 3.92 5.22
N ASP A 103 -14.08 4.36 4.90
CA ASP A 103 -13.80 5.70 4.37
C ASP A 103 -13.91 5.72 2.83
N PRO A 104 -14.93 6.40 2.25
CA PRO A 104 -15.15 6.39 0.80
C PRO A 104 -13.99 6.97 -0.01
N TYR A 105 -13.28 7.97 0.52
CA TYR A 105 -12.16 8.60 -0.17
C TYR A 105 -10.92 7.71 -0.19
N GLN A 106 -10.64 7.03 0.93
CA GLN A 106 -9.54 6.07 0.99
C GLN A 106 -9.85 4.85 0.13
N ARG A 107 -11.08 4.34 0.22
CA ARG A 107 -11.58 3.27 -0.63
C ARG A 107 -11.40 3.64 -2.11
N ALA A 108 -11.90 4.80 -2.54
CA ALA A 108 -11.73 5.27 -3.92
C ALA A 108 -10.26 5.29 -4.38
N ARG A 109 -9.33 5.77 -3.55
CA ARG A 109 -7.89 5.84 -3.88
C ARG A 109 -7.19 4.49 -3.97
N LEU A 110 -7.69 3.50 -3.23
CA LEU A 110 -7.06 2.19 -3.11
C LEU A 110 -7.61 1.17 -4.09
N PHE A 111 -8.85 1.38 -4.55
CA PHE A 111 -9.63 0.43 -5.33
C PHE A 111 -9.91 0.89 -6.76
N VAL A 112 -9.08 1.77 -7.36
CA VAL A 112 -9.16 2.02 -8.81
C VAL A 112 -8.51 0.85 -9.54
N PRO A 113 -9.28 -0.07 -10.16
CA PRO A 113 -8.67 -1.06 -11.02
C PRO A 113 -7.97 -0.42 -12.21
N PRO A 114 -6.87 -1.01 -12.71
CA PRO A 114 -6.37 -0.65 -14.02
C PRO A 114 -7.47 -0.91 -15.08
N LYS A 115 -7.53 -0.09 -16.13
CA LYS A 115 -8.54 -0.21 -17.21
C LYS A 115 -8.59 -1.60 -17.86
N GLN A 116 -7.49 -2.35 -17.76
CA GLN A 116 -7.36 -3.72 -18.27
C GLN A 116 -8.01 -4.80 -17.37
N ALA A 117 -8.52 -4.43 -16.20
CA ALA A 117 -9.14 -5.38 -15.29
C ALA A 117 -10.57 -5.75 -15.72
N PRO A 118 -10.95 -7.04 -15.70
CA PRO A 118 -12.25 -7.51 -16.19
C PRO A 118 -13.46 -7.02 -15.36
N PHE A 119 -13.19 -6.39 -14.21
CA PHE A 119 -14.21 -5.85 -13.32
C PHE A 119 -14.18 -4.31 -13.26
N TYR A 120 -13.38 -3.64 -14.10
CA TYR A 120 -13.33 -2.17 -14.18
C TYR A 120 -14.72 -1.54 -14.40
N GLU A 121 -15.55 -2.20 -15.22
CA GLU A 121 -16.90 -1.75 -15.56
C GLU A 121 -17.82 -1.60 -14.33
N PHE A 122 -17.60 -2.38 -13.28
CA PHE A 122 -18.41 -2.31 -12.06
C PHE A 122 -18.09 -1.09 -11.17
N TYR A 123 -16.96 -0.41 -11.41
CA TYR A 123 -16.52 0.75 -10.64
C TYR A 123 -16.75 2.08 -11.39
N GLY A 124 -17.11 2.02 -12.68
CA GLY A 124 -17.20 3.17 -13.58
C GLY A 124 -18.18 4.30 -13.24
N PRO A 125 -19.28 4.10 -12.48
CA PRO A 125 -20.22 5.19 -12.18
C PRO A 125 -20.16 5.78 -10.77
N GLU A 126 -19.51 5.13 -9.79
CA GLU A 126 -19.59 5.52 -8.36
C GLU A 126 -18.34 6.19 -7.79
N LEU A 127 -17.19 6.11 -8.48
CA LEU A 127 -15.96 6.73 -8.03
C LEU A 127 -15.83 8.14 -8.63
N PRO A 128 -15.56 9.20 -7.83
CA PRO A 128 -15.22 10.50 -8.36
C PRO A 128 -14.03 10.30 -9.30
N LEU A 129 -14.24 10.75 -10.53
CA LEU A 129 -13.54 10.43 -11.76
C LEU A 129 -12.06 10.10 -11.56
N ASP A 130 -11.58 9.11 -12.32
CA ASP A 130 -10.16 8.86 -12.55
C ASP A 130 -9.38 10.14 -12.82
N GLU A 131 -10.01 11.17 -13.37
CA GLU A 131 -9.44 12.51 -13.55
C GLU A 131 -9.30 13.34 -12.26
N GLU A 132 -10.27 13.34 -11.35
CA GLU A 132 -10.20 14.10 -10.08
C GLU A 132 -9.24 13.44 -9.10
N LEU A 133 -9.28 12.11 -9.00
CA LEU A 133 -8.45 11.34 -8.07
C LEU A 133 -6.98 11.29 -8.51
N ASN A 134 -6.72 11.24 -9.83
CA ASN A 134 -5.36 11.26 -10.40
C ASN A 134 -4.89 12.67 -10.75
N SER A 135 -5.69 13.71 -10.51
CA SER A 135 -5.26 15.10 -10.72
C SER A 135 -4.02 15.38 -9.85
N GLY A 136 -2.88 15.61 -10.50
CA GLY A 136 -1.60 15.83 -9.83
C GLY A 136 -0.83 14.57 -9.39
N ILE A 137 -1.30 13.35 -9.69
CA ILE A 137 -0.59 12.09 -9.40
C ILE A 137 -0.05 11.49 -10.70
N GLY A 138 1.26 11.54 -10.87
CA GLY A 138 1.95 10.92 -11.99
C GLY A 138 2.30 9.45 -11.70
N PRO A 139 2.61 8.66 -12.75
CA PRO A 139 3.09 7.30 -12.55
C PRO A 139 4.36 7.30 -11.67
N VAL A 140 4.57 6.21 -10.92
CA VAL A 140 5.76 6.06 -10.08
C VAL A 140 7.01 6.22 -10.95
N GLY A 141 7.90 7.13 -10.56
CA GLY A 141 9.08 7.49 -11.35
C GLY A 141 8.87 8.64 -12.34
N PHE A 142 7.72 9.31 -12.35
CA PHE A 142 7.49 10.55 -13.09
C PHE A 142 7.86 11.81 -12.28
N TYR A 143 7.71 11.74 -10.96
CA TYR A 143 8.17 12.76 -10.01
C TYR A 143 9.05 12.11 -8.94
N TRP A 144 10.22 12.69 -8.64
CA TRP A 144 10.88 12.39 -7.38
C TRP A 144 9.99 12.88 -6.22
N PRO A 145 10.00 12.22 -5.05
CA PRO A 145 9.30 12.74 -3.88
C PRO A 145 9.70 14.20 -3.66
N GLY A 146 8.71 15.12 -3.69
CA GLY A 146 8.98 16.56 -3.72
C GLY A 146 9.81 17.09 -2.54
N PHE A 147 9.85 16.35 -1.43
CA PHE A 147 10.71 16.67 -0.28
C PHE A 147 12.22 16.45 -0.54
N LEU A 148 12.59 15.79 -1.63
CA LEU A 148 14.00 15.55 -2.01
C LEU A 148 14.58 16.65 -2.88
N GLY A 149 13.79 17.63 -3.35
CA GLY A 149 14.28 18.76 -4.15
C GLY A 149 14.98 18.37 -5.47
N LEU A 150 14.84 17.11 -5.91
CA LEU A 150 15.43 16.60 -7.14
C LEU A 150 14.52 16.93 -8.33
N ALA A 151 15.05 17.62 -9.34
CA ALA A 151 14.36 17.86 -10.60
C ALA A 151 13.97 16.54 -11.27
N SER A 152 12.91 16.60 -12.08
CA SER A 152 12.27 15.46 -12.75
C SER A 152 13.27 14.45 -13.34
N PRO A 153 12.97 13.15 -13.28
CA PRO A 153 13.89 12.11 -13.73
C PRO A 153 14.19 12.22 -15.24
N PRO A 154 15.38 11.76 -15.69
CA PRO A 154 15.86 11.92 -17.07
C PRO A 154 15.06 11.13 -18.13
N PHE A 155 14.01 10.39 -17.75
CA PHE A 155 13.24 9.51 -18.63
C PHE A 155 11.72 9.79 -18.56
N GLY A 156 11.31 11.06 -18.62
CA GLY A 156 9.92 11.43 -18.93
C GLY A 156 9.64 11.31 -20.43
N PRO A 157 8.42 10.93 -20.87
CA PRO A 157 8.11 10.80 -22.28
C PRO A 157 7.85 12.19 -22.90
N PHE A 158 8.46 12.43 -24.05
CA PHE A 158 8.31 13.63 -24.89
C PHE A 158 8.92 14.91 -24.31
N SER A 159 10.23 15.07 -24.48
CA SER A 159 10.70 16.37 -24.97
C SER A 159 10.00 16.59 -26.32
N LYS A 160 8.92 17.38 -26.32
CA LYS A 160 8.58 18.10 -27.54
C LYS A 160 9.73 19.07 -27.74
N GLU A 161 10.65 18.67 -28.61
CA GLU A 161 11.55 19.61 -29.26
C GLU A 161 10.64 20.58 -30.02
N GLU A 162 10.56 21.81 -29.52
CA GLU A 162 10.30 23.01 -30.32
C GLU A 162 11.63 23.74 -30.51
#